data_AF-A0A960XV05-F1
#
_entry.id   AF-A0A960XV05-F1
#
_cell.length_a   1.000
_cell.length_b   1.000
_cell.length_c   1.000
_cell.angle_alpha   90.00
_cell.angle_beta   90.00
_cell.angle_gamma   90.00
#
_symmetry.space_group_name_H-M   'P 1'
#
loop_
_entity.id
_entity.type
_entity.pdbx_description
1 polymer ?
#
loop_
_entity_poly.entity_id
_entity_poly.type
_entity_poly.pdbx_seq_one_letter_code
_entity_poly.pdbx_strand_id
1 'polypeptide(L)'
;RAYSEWRGKRLPTTAEWEYAAGAGNGHPDPGVSQRILDWYGHPTHLPLPSIGSTAADARGVWDLHGLVWEWVEDFNSALITGESRADGDVDRRFFCAGGAQQATDRNDYAAFMRYAFRSGLSGKDCVSSLGFRCARDPLSPTSADTK
;
A
#
# COMPACT_ATOMS: atom_id res chain seq x y z
N ARG A 1 -11.14 -3.66 -7.41
CA ARG A 1 -11.06 -4.96 -8.11
C ARG A 1 -11.72 -4.93 -9.48
N ALA A 2 -13.04 -4.75 -9.59
CA ALA A 2 -13.76 -4.76 -10.88
C ALA A 2 -13.12 -3.91 -12.00
N TYR A 3 -12.71 -2.66 -11.70
CA TYR A 3 -12.02 -1.82 -12.69
C TYR A 3 -10.66 -2.39 -13.12
N SER A 4 -9.85 -2.86 -12.17
CA SER A 4 -8.54 -3.44 -12.45
C SER A 4 -8.68 -4.68 -13.34
N GLU A 5 -9.63 -5.56 -13.02
CA GLU A 5 -9.94 -6.77 -13.80
C GLU A 5 -10.40 -6.43 -15.22
N TRP A 6 -11.30 -5.44 -15.37
CA TRP A 6 -11.71 -4.94 -16.68
C TRP A 6 -10.54 -4.44 -17.53
N ARG A 7 -9.50 -3.89 -16.89
CA ARG A 7 -8.26 -3.46 -17.56
C ARG A 7 -7.22 -4.57 -17.73
N GLY A 8 -7.53 -5.82 -17.39
CA GLY A 8 -6.58 -6.95 -17.44
C GLY A 8 -5.43 -6.79 -16.44
N LYS A 9 -5.73 -6.22 -15.26
CA LYS A 9 -4.81 -5.94 -14.17
C LYS A 9 -5.40 -6.43 -12.84
N ARG A 10 -4.68 -6.20 -11.75
CA ARG A 10 -5.15 -6.45 -10.36
C ARG A 10 -4.86 -5.26 -9.47
N LEU A 11 -5.34 -5.29 -8.22
CA LEU A 11 -4.80 -4.38 -7.21
C LEU A 11 -3.39 -4.85 -6.80
N PRO A 12 -2.50 -3.94 -6.39
CA PRO A 12 -1.24 -4.31 -5.76
C PRO A 12 -1.50 -5.03 -4.42
N THR A 13 -0.60 -5.93 -4.04
CA THR A 13 -0.53 -6.39 -2.65
C THR A 13 0.06 -5.29 -1.76
N THR A 14 -0.11 -5.41 -0.45
CA THR A 14 0.51 -4.52 0.54
C THR A 14 2.02 -4.46 0.35
N ALA A 15 2.66 -5.62 0.17
CA ALA A 15 4.10 -5.70 -0.02
C ALA A 15 4.56 -5.00 -1.31
N GLU A 16 3.83 -5.16 -2.42
CA GLU A 16 4.15 -4.47 -3.68
C GLU A 16 3.97 -2.96 -3.57
N TRP A 17 2.89 -2.54 -2.90
CA TRP A 17 2.63 -1.13 -2.67
C TRP A 17 3.72 -0.51 -1.78
N GLU A 18 4.09 -1.17 -0.68
CA GLU A 18 5.15 -0.70 0.23
C GLU A 18 6.52 -0.65 -0.47
N TYR A 19 6.83 -1.68 -1.25
CA TYR A 19 8.04 -1.71 -2.07
C TYR A 19 8.11 -0.51 -3.02
N ALA A 20 7.03 -0.23 -3.75
CA ALA A 20 6.92 0.93 -4.64
C ALA A 20 6.96 2.25 -3.85
N ALA A 21 6.27 2.33 -2.71
CA ALA A 21 6.24 3.47 -1.81
C ALA A 21 7.57 3.78 -1.13
N GLY A 22 8.58 2.90 -1.26
CA GLY A 22 9.89 3.05 -0.62
C GLY A 22 9.89 2.71 0.87
N ALA A 23 8.79 2.11 1.36
CA ALA A 23 8.67 1.55 2.70
C ALA A 23 9.53 0.27 2.77
N GLY A 24 10.71 0.35 3.39
CA GLY A 24 11.63 -0.79 3.51
C GLY A 24 13.11 -0.46 3.51
N ASN A 25 13.52 0.65 2.89
CA ASN A 25 14.95 0.99 2.74
C ASN A 25 15.42 2.14 3.64
N GLY A 26 14.53 2.64 4.51
CA GLY A 26 14.63 3.99 5.06
C GLY A 26 14.50 5.00 3.92
N HIS A 27 13.61 5.99 4.03
CA HIS A 27 13.70 7.08 3.06
C HIS A 27 15.04 7.78 3.28
N PRO A 28 15.99 7.74 2.33
CA PRO A 28 17.32 8.32 2.53
C PRO A 28 17.26 9.85 2.73
N ASP A 29 16.12 10.45 2.41
CA ASP A 29 15.80 11.85 2.65
C ASP A 29 14.84 11.99 3.85
N PRO A 30 15.31 12.54 4.99
CA PRO A 30 14.47 12.88 6.14
C PRO A 30 13.25 13.74 5.79
N GLY A 31 13.35 14.54 4.72
CA GLY A 31 12.26 15.37 4.22
C GLY A 31 11.08 14.58 3.64
N VAL A 32 11.26 13.32 3.23
CA VAL A 32 10.14 12.49 2.75
C VAL A 32 9.25 12.07 3.91
N SER A 33 9.83 11.56 5.00
CA SER A 33 9.07 11.14 6.17
C SER A 33 8.27 12.30 6.76
N GLN A 34 8.88 13.50 6.90
CA GLN A 34 8.17 14.67 7.38
C GLN A 34 7.01 15.08 6.46
N ARG A 35 7.22 15.08 5.13
CA ARG A 35 6.15 15.39 4.16
C ARG A 35 4.97 14.41 4.24
N ILE A 36 5.25 13.13 4.48
CA ILE A 36 4.21 12.11 4.68
C ILE A 36 3.42 12.40 5.96
N LEU A 37 4.12 12.73 7.05
CA LEU A 37 3.49 13.06 8.33
C LEU A 37 2.65 14.34 8.24
N ASP A 38 3.16 15.37 7.57
CA ASP A 38 2.44 16.61 7.31
C ASP A 38 1.15 16.31 6.52
N TRP A 39 1.24 15.47 5.48
CA TRP A 39 0.07 15.04 4.72
C TRP A 39 -0.97 14.32 5.58
N TYR A 40 -0.56 13.44 6.50
CA TYR A 40 -1.49 12.78 7.43
C TYR A 40 -2.13 13.75 8.43
N GLY A 41 -1.42 14.81 8.80
CA GLY A 41 -1.89 15.84 9.75
C GLY A 41 -2.88 16.83 9.15
N HIS A 42 -3.00 16.90 7.82
CA HIS A 42 -3.89 17.82 7.13
C HIS A 42 -5.17 17.14 6.62
N PRO A 43 -6.33 17.82 6.72
CA PRO A 43 -7.56 17.31 6.12
C PRO A 43 -7.41 17.24 4.61
N THR A 44 -8.11 16.29 3.98
CA THR A 44 -8.12 16.16 2.53
C THR A 44 -8.65 17.44 1.88
N HIS A 45 -7.81 18.07 1.05
CA HIS A 45 -8.20 19.23 0.26
C HIS A 45 -9.11 18.79 -0.89
N LEU A 46 -10.28 19.42 -0.99
CA LEU A 46 -11.22 19.23 -2.10
C LEU A 46 -11.34 20.53 -2.91
N PRO A 47 -11.32 20.46 -4.26
CA PRO A 47 -11.19 19.26 -5.08
C PRO A 47 -9.81 18.61 -4.97
N LEU A 48 -9.74 17.29 -5.22
CA LEU A 48 -8.46 16.58 -5.23
C LEU A 48 -7.54 17.17 -6.30
N PRO A 49 -6.22 17.30 -6.03
CA PRO A 49 -5.24 17.61 -7.05
C PRO A 49 -5.26 16.61 -8.22
N SER A 50 -4.70 17.02 -9.36
CA SER A 50 -4.53 16.10 -10.49
C SER A 50 -3.44 15.06 -10.21
N ILE A 51 -3.52 13.91 -10.87
CA ILE A 51 -2.44 12.90 -10.85
C ILE A 51 -1.14 13.56 -11.36
N GLY A 52 -0.02 13.30 -10.69
CA GLY A 52 1.29 13.89 -10.91
C GLY A 52 1.55 15.16 -10.08
N SER A 53 0.75 15.41 -9.04
CA SER A 53 0.86 16.63 -8.22
C SER A 53 1.96 16.55 -7.15
N THR A 54 2.34 15.35 -6.71
CA THR A 54 3.40 15.15 -5.72
C THR A 54 4.68 14.66 -6.38
N ALA A 55 5.80 14.60 -5.64
CA ALA A 55 7.05 14.06 -6.18
C ALA A 55 6.93 12.56 -6.52
N ALA A 56 7.50 12.15 -7.66
CA ALA A 56 7.71 10.74 -7.97
C ALA A 56 8.78 10.12 -7.06
N ASP A 57 8.64 8.83 -6.79
CA ASP A 57 9.70 8.05 -6.16
C ASP A 57 10.90 7.82 -7.13
N ALA A 58 11.98 7.24 -6.62
CA ALA A 58 13.17 6.92 -7.41
C ALA A 58 12.91 5.96 -8.59
N ARG A 59 11.75 5.31 -8.63
CA ARG A 59 11.30 4.40 -9.68
C ARG A 59 10.33 5.06 -10.67
N GLY A 60 10.08 6.36 -10.51
CA GLY A 60 9.21 7.15 -11.38
C GLY A 60 7.72 6.99 -11.10
N VAL A 61 7.36 6.44 -9.94
CA VAL A 61 5.98 6.26 -9.52
C VAL A 61 5.50 7.49 -8.76
N TRP A 62 4.45 8.13 -9.28
CA TRP A 62 3.87 9.36 -8.74
C TRP A 62 2.83 9.09 -7.66
N ASP A 63 2.63 10.10 -6.80
CA ASP A 63 1.51 10.20 -5.86
C ASP A 63 1.33 9.00 -4.91
N LEU A 64 2.39 8.27 -4.61
CA LEU A 64 2.36 7.21 -3.59
C LEU A 64 2.14 7.78 -2.18
N HIS A 65 2.55 9.03 -1.96
CA HIS A 65 2.31 9.79 -0.74
C HIS A 65 1.84 11.20 -1.11
N GLY A 66 0.69 11.64 -0.57
CA GLY A 66 0.28 13.04 -0.68
C GLY A 66 -0.95 13.37 -1.54
N LEU A 67 -1.57 12.39 -2.21
CA LEU A 67 -2.76 12.62 -3.05
C LEU A 67 -4.03 12.01 -2.44
N VAL A 68 -4.06 10.67 -2.37
CA VAL A 68 -5.16 9.89 -1.81
C VAL A 68 -4.60 8.66 -1.10
N TRP A 69 -5.36 8.11 -0.17
CA TRP A 69 -5.19 6.74 0.29
C TRP A 69 -5.51 5.77 -0.83
N GLU A 70 -4.92 4.57 -0.80
CA GLU A 70 -5.09 3.61 -1.88
C GLU A 70 -5.47 2.22 -1.39
N TRP A 71 -6.46 1.63 -2.03
CA TRP A 71 -6.79 0.22 -1.85
C TRP A 71 -5.66 -0.68 -2.33
N VAL A 72 -5.35 -1.66 -1.49
CA VAL A 72 -4.50 -2.82 -1.77
C VAL A 72 -5.32 -4.10 -1.65
N GLU A 73 -4.88 -5.17 -2.31
CA GLU A 73 -5.61 -6.42 -2.43
C GLU A 73 -5.90 -7.09 -1.07
N ASP A 74 -4.98 -6.95 -0.12
CA ASP A 74 -4.88 -7.62 1.17
C ASP A 74 -5.02 -6.64 2.36
N PHE A 75 -5.79 -5.56 2.19
CA PHE A 75 -5.89 -4.44 3.14
C PHE A 75 -6.25 -4.82 4.58
N ASN A 76 -6.98 -5.91 4.82
CA ASN A 76 -7.40 -6.35 6.17
C ASN A 76 -6.74 -7.65 6.63
N SER A 77 -5.72 -8.14 5.93
CA SER A 77 -5.10 -9.44 6.22
C SER A 77 -4.46 -9.53 7.62
N ALA A 78 -4.00 -8.40 8.17
CA ALA A 78 -3.42 -8.35 9.51
C ALA A 78 -4.43 -8.55 10.67
N LEU A 79 -5.73 -8.34 10.43
CA LEU A 79 -6.76 -8.56 11.46
C LEU A 79 -7.13 -10.03 11.64
N ILE A 80 -6.92 -10.86 10.61
CA ILE A 80 -7.28 -12.29 10.65
C ILE A 80 -6.39 -13.07 11.62
N THR A 81 -5.24 -12.53 12.03
CA THR A 81 -4.34 -13.19 13.00
C THR A 81 -4.66 -12.87 14.47
N GLY A 82 -5.65 -12.01 14.76
CA GLY A 82 -5.95 -11.51 16.11
C GLY A 82 -7.06 -12.23 16.88
N GLU A 83 -7.86 -13.08 16.23
CA GLU A 83 -8.86 -13.89 16.94
C GLU A 83 -8.23 -15.20 17.45
N SER A 84 -7.60 -15.13 18.63
CA SER A 84 -7.01 -16.28 19.34
C SER A 84 -8.02 -17.31 19.87
N ARG A 85 -9.16 -17.54 19.18
CA ARG A 85 -10.20 -18.49 19.63
C ARG A 85 -10.85 -19.35 18.55
N ALA A 86 -10.22 -19.51 17.38
CA ALA A 86 -10.64 -20.55 16.45
C ALA A 86 -9.42 -21.33 15.98
N ASP A 87 -9.45 -22.60 16.33
CA ASP A 87 -8.56 -23.67 15.89
C ASP A 87 -8.52 -23.70 14.36
N GLY A 88 -7.46 -23.15 13.78
CA GLY A 88 -7.27 -23.08 12.34
C GLY A 88 -5.81 -22.76 12.07
N ASP A 89 -5.12 -23.70 11.43
CA ASP A 89 -3.72 -23.68 11.02
C ASP A 89 -3.27 -22.27 10.57
N VAL A 90 -2.79 -21.46 11.54
CA VAL A 90 -2.32 -20.11 11.28
C VAL A 90 -1.02 -20.27 10.53
N ASP A 91 -1.08 -20.07 9.22
CA ASP A 91 0.08 -20.12 8.36
C ASP A 91 1.06 -19.01 8.82
N ARG A 92 2.02 -19.42 9.65
CA ARG A 92 3.09 -18.59 10.22
C ARG A 92 3.90 -17.84 9.16
N ARG A 93 3.70 -18.17 7.87
CA ARG A 93 4.23 -17.43 6.72
C ARG A 93 3.65 -16.02 6.59
N PHE A 94 2.45 -15.73 7.10
CA PHE A 94 1.86 -14.39 7.04
C PHE A 94 2.42 -13.43 8.09
N PHE A 95 3.09 -13.91 9.14
CA PHE A 95 3.72 -13.01 10.12
C PHE A 95 4.95 -12.29 9.55
N CYS A 96 5.58 -12.86 8.52
CA CYS A 96 6.68 -12.22 7.80
C CYS A 96 6.22 -11.39 6.57
N ALA A 97 4.92 -11.41 6.21
CA ALA A 97 4.43 -10.85 4.94
C ALA A 97 3.14 -10.00 5.03
N GLY A 98 2.37 -10.08 6.13
CA GLY A 98 1.06 -9.44 6.27
C GLY A 98 0.98 -8.34 7.34
N GLY A 99 1.91 -8.34 8.31
CA GLY A 99 2.22 -7.12 9.03
C GLY A 99 3.02 -6.26 8.07
N ALA A 100 2.49 -5.08 7.70
CA ALA A 100 3.24 -4.04 7.00
C ALA A 100 4.71 -4.17 7.38
N GLN A 101 5.60 -4.35 6.40
CA GLN A 101 7.00 -4.73 6.65
C GLN A 101 7.76 -3.67 7.49
N GLN A 102 7.07 -2.59 7.85
CA GLN A 102 7.47 -1.40 8.58
C GLN A 102 6.74 -1.19 9.92
N ALA A 103 5.74 -1.98 10.31
CA ALA A 103 5.12 -1.87 11.64
C ALA A 103 6.03 -2.42 12.77
N THR A 104 7.25 -2.86 12.43
CA THR A 104 8.25 -3.39 13.35
C THR A 104 9.14 -2.29 13.96
N ASP A 105 9.32 -1.15 13.27
CA ASP A 105 9.99 0.03 13.82
C ASP A 105 8.97 0.92 14.54
N ARG A 106 9.11 1.03 15.86
CA ARG A 106 8.24 1.85 16.71
C ARG A 106 8.33 3.35 16.38
N ASN A 107 9.42 3.78 15.74
CA ASN A 107 9.64 5.18 15.39
C ASN A 107 9.08 5.53 14.01
N ASP A 108 8.65 4.56 13.19
CA ASP A 108 7.98 4.81 11.92
C ASP A 108 6.47 5.02 12.13
N TYR A 109 6.14 6.21 12.64
CA TYR A 109 4.75 6.61 12.81
C TYR A 109 3.97 6.59 11.49
N ALA A 110 4.63 6.81 10.35
CA ALA A 110 3.96 6.80 9.07
C ALA A 110 3.51 5.39 8.66
N ALA A 111 4.32 4.37 8.93
CA ALA A 111 3.95 2.98 8.77
C ALA A 111 2.83 2.56 9.73
N PHE A 112 2.90 3.00 10.99
CA PHE A 112 1.85 2.75 11.97
C PHE A 112 0.49 3.32 11.51
N MET A 113 0.46 4.55 11.01
CA MET A 113 -0.77 5.18 10.50
C MET A 113 -1.34 4.43 9.29
N ARG A 114 -0.50 3.98 8.34
CA ARG A 114 -0.95 3.15 7.20
C ARG A 114 -1.54 1.83 7.67
N TYR A 115 -0.92 1.19 8.66
CA TYR A 115 -1.42 -0.04 9.26
C TYR A 115 -2.79 0.19 9.91
N ALA A 116 -2.89 1.17 10.81
CA ALA A 116 -4.12 1.49 11.53
C ALA A 116 -5.27 1.88 10.58
N PHE A 117 -5.00 2.69 9.56
CA PHE A 117 -5.99 3.06 8.55
C PHE A 117 -6.51 1.84 7.81
N ARG A 118 -5.62 0.97 7.29
CA ARG A 118 -6.01 -0.25 6.58
C ARG A 118 -6.82 -1.23 7.43
N SER A 119 -6.43 -1.41 8.70
CA SER A 119 -7.19 -2.24 9.65
C SER A 119 -8.60 -1.68 9.94
N GLY A 120 -8.80 -0.37 9.83
CA GLY A 120 -10.11 0.26 10.03
C GLY A 120 -11.07 0.12 8.84
N LEU A 121 -10.59 -0.31 7.67
CA LEU A 121 -11.39 -0.35 6.44
C LEU A 121 -12.24 -1.62 6.36
N SER A 122 -13.42 -1.47 5.77
CA SER A 122 -14.29 -2.53 5.27
C SER A 122 -14.38 -2.44 3.75
N GLY A 123 -14.57 -3.57 3.06
CA GLY A 123 -14.60 -3.61 1.58
C GLY A 123 -15.72 -2.79 0.91
N LYS A 124 -16.65 -2.22 1.70
CA LYS A 124 -17.71 -1.31 1.24
C LYS A 124 -17.41 0.17 1.44
N ASP A 125 -16.28 0.50 2.06
CA ASP A 125 -15.97 1.89 2.40
C ASP A 125 -15.58 2.69 1.15
N CYS A 126 -16.16 3.87 1.03
CA CYS A 126 -15.90 4.79 -0.07
C CYS A 126 -15.79 6.20 0.52
N VAL A 127 -14.58 6.67 0.79
CA VAL A 127 -14.34 8.05 1.26
C VAL A 127 -13.70 8.87 0.14
N SER A 128 -13.92 10.19 0.16
CA SER A 128 -13.45 11.11 -0.89
C SER A 128 -11.92 11.16 -1.03
N SER A 129 -11.19 10.68 -0.02
CA SER A 129 -9.73 10.62 0.00
C SER A 129 -9.17 9.22 -0.26
N LEU A 130 -10.00 8.26 -0.68
CA LEU A 130 -9.61 6.86 -0.90
C LEU A 130 -9.85 6.46 -2.36
N GLY A 131 -8.74 6.18 -3.05
CA GLY A 131 -8.69 5.70 -4.41
C GLY A 131 -7.99 4.36 -4.51
N PHE A 132 -7.41 4.06 -5.67
CA PHE A 132 -6.64 2.85 -5.90
C PHE A 132 -5.74 3.00 -7.14
N ARG A 133 -4.71 2.16 -7.21
CA ARG A 133 -3.93 1.95 -8.42
C ARG A 133 -3.95 0.48 -8.84
N CYS A 134 -3.58 0.21 -10.09
CA CYS A 134 -3.50 -1.15 -10.61
C CYS A 134 -2.05 -1.62 -10.67
N ALA A 135 -1.85 -2.91 -10.39
CA ALA A 135 -0.60 -3.63 -10.61
C ALA A 135 -0.80 -4.71 -11.69
N ARG A 136 0.29 -5.20 -12.25
CA ARG A 136 0.30 -6.30 -13.21
C ARG A 136 1.58 -7.10 -13.05
N ASP A 137 1.46 -8.41 -13.14
CA ASP A 137 2.61 -9.31 -13.09
C ASP A 137 3.52 -9.11 -14.32
N PRO A 138 4.84 -9.27 -14.16
CA PRO A 138 5.76 -9.22 -15.28
C PRO A 138 5.39 -10.29 -16.30
N LEU A 139 5.52 -9.97 -17.59
CA LEU A 139 5.41 -10.99 -18.63
C LEU A 139 6.51 -12.02 -18.41
N SER A 140 6.16 -13.29 -18.18
CA SER A 140 7.14 -14.36 -18.19
C SER A 140 7.82 -14.36 -19.57
N PRO A 141 9.16 -14.45 -19.65
CA PRO A 141 9.83 -14.60 -20.92
C PRO A 141 9.29 -15.86 -21.59
N THR A 142 8.73 -15.69 -22.79
CA THR A 142 8.28 -16.82 -23.59
C THR A 142 9.52 -17.61 -23.96
N SER A 143 9.48 -18.94 -23.89
CA SER A 143 10.62 -19.85 -24.15
C SER A 143 11.12 -19.85 -25.62
N ALA A 144 10.92 -18.75 -26.36
CA ALA A 144 11.23 -18.61 -27.78
C ALA A 144 12.58 -17.93 -28.06
N ASP A 145 13.21 -17.29 -27.06
CA ASP A 145 14.47 -16.56 -27.25
C ASP A 145 15.75 -17.35 -26.86
N THR A 146 15.65 -18.68 -26.80
CA THR A 146 16.83 -19.56 -26.69
C THR A 146 16.95 -20.42 -27.95
N LYS A 147 17.48 -19.83 -29.02
CA LYS A 147 18.13 -20.56 -30.11
C LYS A 147 19.28 -19.76 -30.69
#